data_AF-A0A1W9PNN2-F1
#
_entry.id   AF-A0A1W9PNN2-F1
#
_cell.length_a   1.000
_cell.length_b   1.000
_cell.length_c   1.000
_cell.angle_alpha   90.00
_cell.angle_beta   90.00
_cell.angle_gamma   90.00
#
_symmetry.space_group_name_H-M   'P 1'
#
loop_
_entity.id
_entity.type
_entity.pdbx_description
1 polymer ?
#
loop_
_entity_poly.entity_id
_entity_poly.type
_entity_poly.pdbx_seq_one_letter_code
_entity_poly.pdbx_strand_id
1 'polypeptide(L)'
;MEELKKKILKAQEAGDIAALYVLEGEAHEMFDEQTLSAYYANILDLALENLTNALESARQFDMNSVQDFATVRALYEYAVEHYSAGKLSDAAALFEILSGLTNDEAFASAMKIHMRSAQKGVSLDDFINKTADVDATQKAGTFYISVFKEGAA
;
A
#
# COMPACT_ATOMS: atom_id res chain seq x y z
N MET A 1 7.58 20.85 -15.39
CA MET A 1 6.35 20.11 -15.70
C MET A 1 6.58 19.14 -16.85
N GLU A 2 6.95 19.58 -18.06
CA GLU A 2 7.18 18.66 -19.19
C GLU A 2 8.28 17.62 -18.93
N GLU A 3 9.40 18.01 -18.33
CA GLU A 3 10.45 17.06 -17.97
C GLU A 3 10.02 16.03 -16.92
N LEU A 4 9.16 16.42 -15.96
CA LEU A 4 8.59 15.50 -14.99
C LEU A 4 7.68 14.48 -15.68
N LYS A 5 6.78 14.94 -16.56
CA LYS A 5 5.90 14.06 -17.35
C LYS A 5 6.69 13.05 -18.19
N LYS A 6 7.81 13.45 -18.79
CA LYS A 6 8.70 12.52 -19.52
C LYS A 6 9.32 11.45 -18.63
N LYS A 7 9.80 11.84 -17.43
CA LYS A 7 10.34 10.87 -16.46
C LYS A 7 9.28 9.87 -16.02
N ILE A 8 8.07 10.36 -15.72
CA ILE A 8 6.92 9.53 -15.33
C ILE A 8 6.55 8.57 -16.45
N LEU A 9 6.39 9.06 -17.69
CA LEU A 9 6.06 8.21 -18.83
C LEU A 9 7.10 7.09 -19.01
N LYS A 10 8.39 7.42 -18.92
CA LYS A 10 9.46 6.43 -19.00
C LYS A 10 9.38 5.38 -17.88
N ALA A 11 9.08 5.80 -16.65
CA ALA A 11 8.92 4.87 -15.53
C ALA A 11 7.68 3.98 -15.70
N GLN A 12 6.57 4.53 -16.19
CA GLN A 12 5.34 3.78 -16.51
C GLN A 12 5.59 2.73 -17.59
N GLU A 13 6.23 3.12 -18.71
CA GLU A 13 6.57 2.19 -19.80
C GLU A 13 7.52 1.07 -19.36
N ALA A 14 8.35 1.32 -18.35
CA ALA A 14 9.25 0.33 -17.77
C ALA A 14 8.60 -0.51 -16.65
N GLY A 15 7.37 -0.18 -16.22
CA GLY A 15 6.73 -0.79 -15.05
C GLY A 15 7.47 -0.50 -13.73
N ASP A 16 8.27 0.57 -13.66
CA ASP A 16 9.13 0.90 -12.53
C ASP A 16 8.37 1.71 -11.47
N ILE A 17 7.65 0.98 -10.60
CA ILE A 17 6.81 1.56 -9.55
C ILE A 17 7.68 2.29 -8.52
N ALA A 18 8.88 1.79 -8.25
CA ALA A 18 9.80 2.44 -7.34
C ALA A 18 10.23 3.82 -7.85
N ALA A 19 10.56 3.94 -9.14
CA ALA A 19 10.87 5.22 -9.75
C ALA A 19 9.68 6.19 -9.72
N LEU A 20 8.44 5.69 -9.86
CA LEU A 20 7.24 6.50 -9.68
C LEU A 20 7.16 7.03 -8.24
N TYR A 21 7.34 6.21 -7.21
CA TYR A 21 7.36 6.75 -5.84
C TYR A 21 8.49 7.74 -5.57
N VAL A 22 9.64 7.65 -6.25
CA VAL A 22 10.70 8.68 -6.17
C VAL A 22 10.24 10.03 -6.73
N LEU A 23 9.40 10.03 -7.76
CA LEU A 23 8.88 11.24 -8.41
C LEU A 23 7.63 11.82 -7.72
N GLU A 24 7.09 11.12 -6.71
CA GLU A 24 5.85 11.47 -6.00
C GLU A 24 5.87 12.90 -5.44
N GLY A 25 6.96 13.31 -4.80
CA GLY A 25 7.09 14.67 -4.24
C GLY A 25 6.98 15.77 -5.29
N GLU A 26 7.71 15.64 -6.41
CA GLU A 26 7.62 16.58 -7.53
C GLU A 26 6.21 16.54 -8.17
N ALA A 27 5.58 15.37 -8.25
CA ALA A 27 4.22 15.24 -8.78
C ALA A 27 3.20 16.00 -7.92
N HIS A 28 3.26 15.87 -6.58
CA HIS A 28 2.41 16.62 -5.65
C HIS A 28 2.57 18.14 -5.77
N GLU A 29 3.80 18.61 -5.95
CA GLU A 29 4.05 20.06 -6.07
C GLU A 29 3.59 20.63 -7.41
N MET A 30 3.65 19.84 -8.48
CA MET A 30 3.47 20.33 -9.85
C MET A 30 2.10 20.02 -10.47
N PHE A 31 1.42 18.96 -10.05
CA PHE A 31 0.19 18.50 -10.67
C PHE A 31 -1.05 19.04 -9.97
N ASP A 32 -2.10 19.26 -10.76
CA ASP A 32 -3.44 19.45 -10.20
C ASP A 32 -4.00 18.12 -9.68
N GLU A 33 -5.06 18.19 -8.89
CA GLU A 33 -5.71 17.04 -8.25
C GLU A 33 -6.11 15.94 -9.26
N GLN A 34 -6.62 16.33 -10.43
CA GLN A 34 -7.02 15.38 -11.46
C GLN A 34 -5.82 14.63 -12.04
N THR A 35 -4.74 15.35 -12.35
CA THR A 35 -3.50 14.76 -12.89
C THR A 35 -2.80 13.90 -11.83
N LEU A 36 -2.82 14.32 -10.57
CA LEU A 36 -2.27 13.57 -9.45
C LEU A 36 -3.09 12.29 -9.16
N SER A 37 -4.42 12.36 -9.26
CA SER A 37 -5.28 11.18 -9.17
C SER A 37 -4.97 10.18 -10.29
N ALA A 38 -4.84 10.65 -11.54
CA ALA A 38 -4.43 9.79 -12.66
C ALA A 38 -3.01 9.21 -12.46
N TYR A 39 -2.11 9.96 -11.83
CA TYR A 39 -0.77 9.49 -11.50
C TYR A 39 -0.80 8.28 -10.57
N TYR A 40 -1.54 8.36 -9.46
CA TYR A 40 -1.71 7.23 -8.53
C TYR A 40 -2.48 6.06 -9.13
N ALA A 41 -3.47 6.31 -9.99
CA ALA A 41 -4.18 5.25 -10.70
C ALA A 41 -3.21 4.40 -11.55
N ASN A 42 -2.25 5.03 -12.24
CA ASN A 42 -1.24 4.29 -13.01
C ASN A 42 -0.30 3.46 -12.12
N ILE A 43 0.09 3.97 -10.95
CA ILE A 43 0.88 3.21 -9.97
C ILE A 43 0.10 1.96 -9.53
N LEU A 44 -1.20 2.14 -9.23
CA LEU A 44 -2.06 1.05 -8.81
C LEU A 44 -2.26 0.00 -9.91
N ASP A 45 -2.49 0.41 -11.15
CA ASP A 45 -2.66 -0.51 -12.29
C ASP A 45 -1.44 -1.43 -12.44
N LEU A 46 -0.22 -0.86 -12.38
CA LEU A 46 1.03 -1.62 -12.42
C LEU A 46 1.18 -2.55 -11.20
N ALA A 47 0.77 -2.10 -10.01
CA ALA A 47 0.85 -2.91 -8.80
C ALA A 47 -0.13 -4.11 -8.85
N LEU A 48 -1.32 -3.92 -9.40
CA LEU A 48 -2.32 -4.98 -9.61
C LEU A 48 -1.88 -5.98 -10.68
N GLU A 49 -1.18 -5.53 -11.73
CA GLU A 49 -0.54 -6.43 -12.70
C GLU A 49 0.52 -7.30 -12.01
N ASN A 50 1.41 -6.69 -11.22
CA ASN A 50 2.43 -7.43 -10.46
C ASN A 50 1.81 -8.41 -9.45
N LEU A 51 0.70 -8.04 -8.81
CA LEU A 51 -0.07 -8.92 -7.92
C LEU A 51 -0.60 -10.14 -8.67
N THR A 52 -1.19 -9.93 -9.85
CA THR A 52 -1.71 -11.00 -10.70
C THR A 52 -0.59 -11.95 -11.11
N ASN A 53 0.53 -11.41 -11.58
CA ASN A 53 1.71 -12.19 -11.95
C ASN A 53 2.27 -13.00 -10.77
N ALA A 54 2.31 -12.41 -9.56
CA ALA A 54 2.75 -13.11 -8.35
C ALA A 54 1.84 -14.28 -7.97
N LEU A 55 0.52 -14.09 -8.06
CA LEU A 55 -0.48 -15.13 -7.84
C LEU A 55 -0.34 -16.28 -8.85
N GLU A 56 -0.23 -15.97 -10.14
CA GLU A 56 -0.11 -16.97 -11.21
C GLU A 56 1.18 -17.79 -11.13
N SER A 57 2.28 -17.14 -10.73
CA SER A 57 3.60 -17.78 -10.59
C SER A 57 3.85 -18.41 -9.23
N ALA A 58 2.88 -18.34 -8.30
CA ALA A 58 3.05 -18.75 -6.90
C ALA A 58 4.30 -18.13 -6.23
N ARG A 59 4.62 -16.89 -6.61
CA ARG A 59 5.74 -16.12 -6.10
C ARG A 59 5.28 -15.24 -4.93
N GLN A 60 6.13 -15.12 -3.91
CA GLN A 60 5.96 -14.10 -2.87
C GLN A 60 6.76 -12.84 -3.23
N PHE A 61 6.20 -11.68 -2.89
CA PHE A 61 6.91 -10.41 -2.90
C PHE A 61 8.04 -10.43 -1.87
N ASP A 62 9.24 -10.02 -2.29
CA ASP A 62 10.39 -9.85 -1.41
C ASP A 62 10.47 -8.40 -0.94
N MET A 63 10.23 -8.14 0.34
CA MET A 63 10.27 -6.77 0.88
C MET A 63 11.67 -6.13 0.85
N ASN A 64 12.72 -6.90 0.55
CA ASN A 64 14.07 -6.37 0.31
C ASN A 64 14.30 -5.96 -1.15
N SER A 65 13.44 -6.39 -2.07
CA SER A 65 13.44 -5.94 -3.47
C SER A 65 12.73 -4.60 -3.54
N VAL A 66 13.43 -3.57 -4.04
CA VAL A 66 12.91 -2.20 -4.12
C VAL A 66 11.59 -2.13 -4.92
N GLN A 67 11.48 -2.90 -5.99
CA GLN A 67 10.29 -2.95 -6.84
C GLN A 67 9.12 -3.68 -6.16
N ASP A 68 9.39 -4.80 -5.49
CA ASP A 68 8.37 -5.54 -4.75
C ASP A 68 7.87 -4.74 -3.54
N PHE A 69 8.78 -4.08 -2.82
CA PHE A 69 8.46 -3.15 -1.74
C PHE A 69 7.51 -2.04 -2.23
N ALA A 70 7.83 -1.41 -3.37
CA ALA A 70 6.99 -0.37 -3.96
C ALA A 70 5.63 -0.90 -4.41
N THR A 71 5.59 -2.12 -4.95
CA THR A 71 4.34 -2.83 -5.31
C THR A 71 3.48 -3.08 -4.08
N VAL A 72 4.05 -3.63 -3.00
CA VAL A 72 3.32 -3.92 -1.76
C VAL A 72 2.82 -2.64 -1.10
N ARG A 73 3.60 -1.55 -1.15
CA ARG A 73 3.15 -0.23 -0.69
C ARG A 73 1.89 0.23 -1.41
N ALA A 74 1.87 0.21 -2.74
CA ALA A 74 0.71 0.62 -3.53
C ALA A 74 -0.54 -0.22 -3.22
N LEU A 75 -0.38 -1.53 -3.07
CA LEU A 75 -1.50 -2.43 -2.73
C LEU A 75 -2.01 -2.21 -1.30
N TYR A 76 -1.12 -1.90 -0.35
CA TYR A 76 -1.52 -1.54 1.01
C TYR A 76 -2.28 -0.21 1.03
N GLU A 77 -1.79 0.82 0.33
CA GLU A 77 -2.48 2.11 0.18
C GLU A 77 -3.89 1.91 -0.42
N TYR A 78 -4.02 1.05 -1.42
CA TYR A 78 -5.31 0.67 -1.99
C TYR A 78 -6.24 -0.02 -0.98
N ALA A 79 -5.72 -0.95 -0.17
CA ALA A 79 -6.50 -1.57 0.90
C ALA A 79 -6.99 -0.54 1.94
N VAL A 80 -6.14 0.42 2.31
CA VAL A 80 -6.48 1.53 3.22
C VAL A 80 -7.50 2.48 2.59
N GLU A 81 -7.44 2.76 1.29
CA GLU A 81 -8.45 3.57 0.60
C GLU A 81 -9.85 2.93 0.71
N HIS A 82 -9.95 1.62 0.44
CA HIS A 82 -11.21 0.89 0.63
C HIS A 82 -11.65 0.90 2.10
N TYR A 83 -10.71 0.78 3.03
CA TYR A 83 -11.01 0.85 4.46
C TYR A 83 -11.57 2.23 4.84
N SER A 84 -10.91 3.30 4.40
CA SER A 84 -11.35 4.69 4.61
C SER A 84 -12.72 4.96 3.99
N ALA A 85 -13.02 4.37 2.82
CA ALA A 85 -14.31 4.45 2.15
C ALA A 85 -15.42 3.61 2.82
N GLY A 86 -15.14 2.93 3.93
CA GLY A 86 -16.09 2.07 4.64
C GLY A 86 -16.39 0.75 3.93
N LYS A 87 -15.62 0.40 2.89
CA LYS A 87 -15.73 -0.88 2.17
C LYS A 87 -14.97 -1.97 2.93
N LEU A 88 -15.43 -2.27 4.14
CA LEU A 88 -14.69 -3.08 5.11
C LEU A 88 -14.43 -4.51 4.64
N SER A 89 -15.37 -5.10 3.89
CA SER A 89 -15.20 -6.44 3.32
C SER A 89 -14.10 -6.48 2.27
N ASP A 90 -14.05 -5.47 1.40
CA ASP A 90 -13.04 -5.38 0.32
C ASP A 90 -11.66 -5.11 0.92
N ALA A 91 -11.58 -4.19 1.88
CA ALA A 91 -10.35 -3.91 2.62
C ALA A 91 -9.82 -5.17 3.34
N ALA A 92 -10.69 -5.90 4.04
CA ALA A 92 -10.31 -7.14 4.71
C ALA A 92 -9.74 -8.19 3.75
N ALA A 93 -10.37 -8.39 2.59
CA ALA A 93 -9.90 -9.32 1.58
C ALA A 93 -8.52 -8.91 1.03
N LEU A 94 -8.30 -7.61 0.78
CA LEU A 94 -7.01 -7.09 0.33
C LEU A 94 -5.91 -7.30 1.40
N PHE A 95 -6.20 -7.02 2.67
CA PHE A 95 -5.24 -7.29 3.76
C PHE A 95 -4.93 -8.78 3.92
N GLU A 96 -5.93 -9.66 3.73
CA GLU A 96 -5.73 -11.11 3.74
C GLU A 96 -4.75 -11.54 2.64
N ILE A 97 -4.98 -11.10 1.41
CA ILE A 97 -4.11 -11.37 0.25
C ILE A 97 -2.68 -10.90 0.54
N LEU A 98 -2.53 -9.64 0.99
CA LEU A 98 -1.23 -9.06 1.33
C LEU A 98 -0.50 -9.82 2.43
N SER A 99 -1.24 -10.36 3.41
CA SER A 99 -0.65 -11.17 4.48
C SER A 99 -0.09 -12.52 4.00
N GLY A 100 -0.58 -13.04 2.87
CA GLY A 100 -0.15 -14.33 2.31
C GLY A 100 0.91 -14.22 1.22
N LEU A 101 1.06 -13.05 0.59
CA LEU A 101 1.88 -12.86 -0.60
C LEU A 101 3.23 -12.20 -0.36
N THR A 102 3.62 -11.93 0.89
CA THR A 102 4.96 -11.42 1.22
C THR A 102 5.81 -12.48 1.91
N ASN A 103 7.13 -12.36 1.79
CA ASN A 103 8.08 -13.11 2.62
C ASN A 103 8.37 -12.45 3.99
N ASP A 104 7.84 -11.24 4.23
CA ASP A 104 8.06 -10.48 5.46
C ASP A 104 7.03 -10.85 6.53
N GLU A 105 7.47 -11.56 7.56
CA GLU A 105 6.60 -12.04 8.65
C GLU A 105 6.01 -10.89 9.49
N ALA A 106 6.73 -9.78 9.64
CA ALA A 106 6.26 -8.64 10.43
C ALA A 106 5.15 -7.90 9.70
N PHE A 107 5.31 -7.64 8.41
CA PHE A 107 4.28 -7.10 7.54
C PHE A 107 3.06 -8.03 7.50
N ALA A 108 3.26 -9.33 7.24
CA ALA A 108 2.18 -10.31 7.19
C ALA A 108 1.38 -10.36 8.51
N SER A 109 2.07 -10.28 9.64
CA SER A 109 1.43 -10.25 10.96
C SER A 109 0.63 -8.97 11.19
N ALA A 110 1.17 -7.81 10.78
CA ALA A 110 0.45 -6.55 10.84
C ALA A 110 -0.82 -6.61 9.98
N MET A 111 -0.74 -7.06 8.73
CA MET A 111 -1.89 -7.17 7.82
C MET A 111 -3.03 -8.02 8.40
N LYS A 112 -2.71 -9.09 9.15
CA LYS A 112 -3.73 -9.90 9.83
C LYS A 112 -4.50 -9.10 10.91
N ILE A 113 -3.87 -8.13 11.56
CA ILE A 113 -4.53 -7.25 12.54
C ILE A 113 -5.45 -6.25 11.84
N HIS A 114 -4.99 -5.66 10.72
CA HIS A 114 -5.83 -4.81 9.85
C HIS A 114 -7.06 -5.58 9.35
N MET A 115 -6.84 -6.76 8.77
CA MET A 115 -7.87 -7.68 8.29
C MET A 115 -8.91 -7.97 9.37
N ARG A 116 -8.49 -8.42 10.57
CA ARG A 116 -9.40 -8.75 11.68
C ARG A 116 -10.21 -7.54 12.14
N SER A 117 -9.60 -6.36 12.15
CA SER A 117 -10.29 -5.11 12.54
C SER A 117 -11.39 -4.76 11.54
N ALA A 118 -11.08 -4.81 10.24
CA ALA A 118 -12.05 -4.59 9.18
C ALA A 118 -13.17 -5.64 9.20
N GLN A 119 -12.84 -6.93 9.37
CA GLN A 119 -13.82 -8.02 9.51
C GLN A 119 -14.77 -7.85 10.71
N LYS A 120 -14.29 -7.25 11.80
CA LYS A 120 -15.09 -6.93 12.99
C LYS A 120 -15.96 -5.68 12.83
N GLY A 121 -15.90 -5.01 11.68
CA GLY A 121 -16.67 -3.79 11.43
C GLY A 121 -16.07 -2.54 12.08
N VAL A 122 -14.82 -2.60 12.57
CA VAL A 122 -14.14 -1.43 13.16
C VAL A 122 -13.83 -0.45 12.02
N SER A 123 -14.22 0.82 12.12
CA SER A 123 -13.86 1.84 11.12
C SER A 123 -12.36 2.15 11.14
N LEU A 124 -11.82 2.75 10.07
CA LEU A 124 -10.42 3.14 10.03
C LEU A 124 -10.07 4.13 11.17
N ASP A 125 -10.94 5.09 11.45
CA ASP A 125 -10.75 6.05 12.56
C ASP A 125 -10.68 5.33 13.91
N ASP A 126 -11.58 4.38 14.17
CA ASP A 126 -11.56 3.62 15.41
C ASP A 126 -10.33 2.71 15.50
N PHE A 127 -9.91 2.13 14.37
CA PHE A 127 -8.69 1.33 14.29
C PHE A 127 -7.47 2.19 14.65
N ILE A 128 -7.31 3.36 14.03
CA ILE A 128 -6.21 4.29 14.30
C ILE A 128 -6.23 4.74 15.77
N ASN A 129 -7.40 5.09 16.30
CA ASN A 129 -7.51 5.66 17.64
C ASN A 129 -7.39 4.61 18.75
N LYS A 130 -7.90 3.39 18.55
CA LYS A 130 -8.04 2.38 19.62
C LYS A 130 -7.09 1.20 19.47
N THR A 131 -6.61 0.91 18.27
CA THR A 131 -5.84 -0.31 17.96
C THR A 131 -4.41 0.01 17.57
N ALA A 132 -4.21 0.95 16.64
CA ALA A 132 -2.88 1.34 16.17
C ALA A 132 -2.11 2.14 17.22
N ASP A 133 -0.80 1.90 17.32
CA ASP A 133 0.14 2.80 17.96
C ASP A 133 0.82 3.65 16.87
N VAL A 134 0.23 4.80 16.58
CA VAL A 134 0.66 5.70 15.49
C VAL A 134 2.05 6.27 15.76
N ASP A 135 2.32 6.68 17.00
CA ASP A 135 3.61 7.25 17.38
C ASP A 135 4.74 6.21 17.26
N ALA A 136 4.49 4.98 17.70
CA ALA A 136 5.46 3.89 17.58
C ALA A 136 5.62 3.45 16.12
N THR A 137 4.54 3.39 15.34
CA THR A 137 4.58 3.13 13.89
C THR A 137 5.45 4.16 13.18
N GLN A 138 5.26 5.45 13.47
CA GLN A 138 6.04 6.52 12.85
C GLN A 138 7.53 6.39 13.20
N LYS A 139 7.86 6.04 14.46
CA LYS A 139 9.25 5.79 14.88
C LYS A 139 9.85 4.55 14.20
N ALA A 140 9.04 3.53 13.91
CA ALA A 140 9.47 2.36 13.15
C ALA A 140 9.74 2.69 11.67
N GLY A 141 9.19 3.78 11.15
CA GLY A 141 9.47 4.27 9.80
C GLY A 141 8.86 3.40 8.69
N THR A 142 7.80 2.66 9.00
CA THR A 142 7.10 1.80 8.04
C THR A 142 6.06 2.59 7.24
N PHE A 143 5.82 2.22 5.98
CA PHE A 143 4.73 2.80 5.16
C PHE A 143 3.34 2.31 5.58
N TYR A 144 3.27 1.28 6.42
CA TYR A 144 2.05 0.67 6.92
C TYR A 144 1.96 0.81 8.45
N ILE A 145 0.76 0.70 9.00
CA ILE A 145 0.57 0.64 10.46
C ILE A 145 1.10 -0.72 10.95
N SER A 146 2.23 -0.68 11.64
CA SER A 146 3.04 -1.85 11.99
C SER A 146 3.10 -2.12 13.49
N VAL A 147 2.78 -1.11 14.33
CA VAL A 147 2.80 -1.23 15.78
C VAL A 147 1.38 -1.01 16.33
N PHE A 148 1.02 -1.83 17.31
CA PHE A 148 -0.33 -1.88 17.87
C PHE A 148 -0.29 -1.77 19.39
N LYS A 149 -1.33 -1.17 19.96
CA LYS A 149 -1.48 -1.03 21.42
C LYS A 149 -1.62 -2.40 22.07
N GLU A 150 -1.18 -2.52 23.32
CA GLU A 150 -1.33 -3.77 24.09
C GLU A 150 -2.80 -4.22 24.13
N GLY A 151 -3.05 -5.51 23.86
CA GLY A 151 -4.40 -6.10 23.82
C GLY A 151 -5.13 -6.02 22.48
N ALA A 152 -4.49 -5.50 21.42
CA ALA A 152 -5.05 -5.39 20.07
C ALA A 152 -5.14 -6.72 19.26
N ALA A 153 -4.69 -7.86 19.81
CA ALA A 153 -4.52 -9.13 19.10
C ALA A 153 -5.73 -10.09 19.19
#